data_AF-A0A966SFA6-F1
#
_entry.id   AF-A0A966SFA6-F1
#
_cell.length_a   1.000
_cell.length_b   1.000
_cell.length_c   1.000
_cell.angle_alpha   90.00
_cell.angle_beta   90.00
_cell.angle_gamma   90.00
#
_symmetry.space_group_name_H-M   'P 1'
#
loop_
_entity.id
_entity.type
_entity.pdbx_description
1 polymer ?
#
loop_
_entity_poly.entity_id
_entity_poly.type
_entity_poly.pdbx_seq_one_letter_code
_entity_poly.pdbx_strand_id
1 'polypeptide(L)'
;MFFLQLRSELAKLFGKKRTYIGFGVFLLAQNVMLLAFRYSNWSKGTAHLLDSNGYQASDFISALTVAVLMLIPQILLLMPLYVMLVGGDLVAKEAEDGTLRMILSRPISRFRLLLTKWLTGVIFAAILVVSLGAMALFFARCWFEWKGMFIFIPVPGGQTIFSVLDASEGLRLYALAHVVLAINACTMLSLAFMFSCFNMKPAAATILALSFLMLSVVMEGMPFFADWKEFAITHHFRAWILVFSKPMQMAQIAESLSVLVAVNVTAFVIGATHFHMRDIKS
;
A
#
# COMPACT_ATOMS: atom_id res chain seq x y z
N MET A 1 17.97 -5.37 -23.78
CA MET A 1 16.86 -6.32 -23.94
C MET A 1 15.90 -6.37 -22.74
N PHE A 2 16.36 -6.62 -21.50
CA PHE A 2 15.49 -6.70 -20.31
C PHE A 2 14.71 -5.39 -20.02
N PHE A 3 15.40 -4.25 -20.01
CA PHE A 3 14.76 -2.94 -19.79
C PHE A 3 13.72 -2.56 -20.86
N LEU A 4 13.92 -3.00 -22.11
CA LEU A 4 12.93 -2.78 -23.18
C LEU A 4 11.66 -3.58 -22.93
N GLN A 5 11.80 -4.83 -22.46
CA GLN A 5 10.68 -5.67 -22.07
C GLN A 5 9.92 -5.08 -20.88
N LEU A 6 10.65 -4.61 -19.85
CA LEU A 6 10.07 -3.93 -18.70
C LEU A 6 9.30 -2.66 -19.12
N ARG A 7 9.89 -1.83 -19.98
CA ARG A 7 9.23 -0.63 -20.52
C ARG A 7 7.95 -0.98 -21.29
N SER A 8 7.97 -2.05 -22.08
CA SER A 8 6.79 -2.49 -22.84
C SER A 8 5.67 -3.00 -21.93
N GLU A 9 5.99 -3.72 -20.86
CA GLU A 9 5.01 -4.20 -19.87
C GLU A 9 4.45 -3.04 -19.04
N LEU A 10 5.28 -2.08 -18.64
CA LEU A 10 4.83 -0.83 -18.00
C LEU A 10 3.89 -0.04 -18.91
N ALA A 11 4.26 0.16 -20.18
CA ALA A 11 3.41 0.84 -21.15
C ALA A 11 2.07 0.12 -21.35
N LYS A 12 2.07 -1.22 -21.34
CA LYS A 12 0.84 -2.03 -21.41
C LYS A 12 -0.02 -1.83 -20.16
N LEU A 13 0.57 -1.81 -18.96
CA LEU A 13 -0.14 -1.63 -17.71
C LEU A 13 -0.76 -0.22 -17.60
N PHE A 14 0.02 0.82 -17.91
CA PHE A 14 -0.45 2.22 -17.91
C PHE A 14 -1.32 2.57 -19.13
N GLY A 15 -1.29 1.79 -20.21
CA GLY A 15 -2.17 1.97 -21.36
C GLY A 15 -3.61 1.47 -21.14
N LYS A 16 -3.83 0.63 -20.12
CA LYS A 16 -5.18 0.11 -19.80
C LYS A 16 -6.00 1.19 -19.08
N LYS A 17 -7.16 1.55 -19.66
CA LYS A 17 -8.12 2.49 -19.03
C LYS A 17 -8.50 2.09 -17.59
N ARG A 18 -8.60 0.78 -17.33
CA ARG A 18 -8.91 0.22 -16.00
C ARG A 18 -7.93 0.70 -14.92
N THR A 19 -6.66 0.91 -15.27
CA THR A 19 -5.63 1.36 -14.33
C THR A 19 -5.97 2.75 -13.78
N TYR A 20 -6.44 3.67 -14.63
CA TYR A 20 -6.78 5.03 -14.19
C TYR A 20 -8.02 5.11 -13.28
N ILE A 21 -8.89 4.09 -13.29
CA ILE A 21 -10.07 4.04 -12.40
C ILE A 21 -9.63 4.08 -10.93
N GLY A 22 -8.56 3.35 -10.58
CA GLY A 22 -8.01 3.37 -9.21
C GLY A 22 -7.59 4.77 -8.77
N PHE A 23 -6.74 5.42 -9.57
CA PHE A 23 -6.29 6.80 -9.30
C PHE A 23 -7.48 7.77 -9.19
N GLY A 24 -8.50 7.62 -10.05
CA GLY A 24 -9.72 8.42 -9.98
C GLY A 24 -10.50 8.21 -8.69
N VAL A 25 -10.68 6.96 -8.25
CA VAL A 25 -11.36 6.63 -6.98
C VAL A 25 -10.57 7.16 -5.78
N PHE A 26 -9.25 7.05 -5.76
CA PHE A 26 -8.42 7.65 -4.71
C PHE A 26 -8.58 9.16 -4.66
N LEU A 27 -8.52 9.83 -5.82
CA LEU A 27 -8.70 11.28 -5.91
C LEU A 27 -10.09 11.70 -5.38
N LEU A 28 -11.14 10.99 -5.79
CA LEU A 28 -12.49 11.24 -5.30
C LEU A 28 -12.57 11.04 -3.78
N ALA A 29 -12.03 9.94 -3.26
CA ALA A 29 -12.01 9.66 -1.82
C ALA A 29 -11.26 10.75 -1.03
N GLN A 30 -10.12 11.24 -1.54
CA GLN A 30 -9.36 12.32 -0.93
C GLN A 30 -10.16 13.62 -0.88
N ASN A 31 -10.81 13.99 -1.98
CA ASN A 31 -11.64 15.20 -2.04
C ASN A 31 -12.86 15.11 -1.12
N VAL A 32 -13.54 13.96 -1.08
CA VAL A 32 -14.67 13.73 -0.17
C VAL A 32 -14.23 13.83 1.28
N MET A 33 -13.09 13.25 1.65
CA MET A 33 -12.57 13.35 3.02
C MET A 33 -12.13 14.78 3.38
N LEU A 34 -11.54 15.51 2.44
CA LEU A 34 -11.18 16.92 2.64
C LEU A 34 -12.40 17.79 2.89
N LEU A 35 -13.47 17.60 2.11
CA LEU A 35 -14.74 18.27 2.34
C LEU A 35 -15.35 17.84 3.68
N ALA A 36 -15.32 16.55 4.01
CA ALA A 36 -15.82 16.06 5.28
C ALA A 36 -15.08 16.69 6.47
N PHE A 37 -13.75 16.81 6.43
CA PHE A 37 -13.01 17.47 7.52
C PHE A 37 -13.27 18.97 7.61
N ARG A 38 -13.56 19.64 6.48
CA ARG A 38 -13.91 21.07 6.47
C ARG A 38 -15.30 21.34 7.04
N TYR A 39 -16.28 20.50 6.70
CA TYR A 39 -17.68 20.69 7.12
C TYR A 39 -18.04 19.97 8.43
N SER A 40 -17.22 19.02 8.87
CA SER A 40 -17.39 18.32 10.14
C SER A 40 -16.75 19.09 11.29
N ASN A 41 -17.24 18.83 12.50
CA ASN A 41 -16.64 19.31 13.75
C ASN A 41 -15.30 18.64 14.08
N TRP A 42 -14.70 17.88 13.15
CA TRP A 42 -13.41 17.20 13.34
C TRP A 42 -12.33 18.18 13.80
N SER A 43 -12.21 19.34 13.15
CA SER A 43 -11.25 20.39 13.54
C SER A 43 -11.43 20.84 15.00
N LYS A 44 -12.66 20.83 15.55
CA LYS A 44 -12.93 21.20 16.95
C LYS A 44 -12.52 20.06 17.90
N GLY A 45 -12.78 18.81 17.52
CA GLY A 45 -12.37 17.64 18.29
C GLY A 45 -10.85 17.52 18.38
N THR A 46 -10.14 17.72 17.26
CA THR A 46 -8.67 17.75 17.24
C THR A 46 -8.16 18.96 18.01
N ALA A 47 -8.78 20.14 17.87
CA ALA A 47 -8.38 21.32 18.64
C ALA A 47 -8.49 21.12 20.15
N HIS A 48 -9.60 20.56 20.65
CA HIS A 48 -9.75 20.23 22.07
C HIS A 48 -8.69 19.23 22.57
N LEU A 49 -8.24 18.28 21.74
CA LEU A 49 -7.16 17.37 22.10
C LEU A 49 -5.81 18.08 22.20
N LEU A 50 -5.53 19.06 21.35
CA LEU A 50 -4.30 19.84 21.43
C LEU A 50 -4.31 20.80 22.62
N ASP A 51 -5.42 21.53 22.80
CA ASP A 51 -5.57 22.51 23.88
C ASP A 51 -5.51 21.81 25.25
N SER A 52 -6.11 20.62 25.38
CA SER A 52 -6.05 19.83 26.63
C SER A 52 -4.65 19.27 26.94
N ASN A 53 -3.78 19.14 25.93
CA ASN A 53 -2.37 18.76 26.10
C ASN A 53 -1.43 19.97 26.16
N GLY A 54 -1.96 21.20 26.24
CA GLY A 54 -1.18 22.43 26.38
C GLY A 54 -0.57 22.96 25.08
N TYR A 55 -1.00 22.47 23.91
CA TYR A 55 -0.55 22.94 22.60
C TYR A 55 -1.61 23.83 21.96
N GLN A 56 -1.19 24.93 21.34
CA GLN A 56 -2.11 25.83 20.64
C GLN A 56 -2.62 25.17 19.35
N ALA A 57 -3.88 24.74 19.33
CA ALA A 57 -4.46 23.96 18.24
C ALA A 57 -4.34 24.61 16.85
N SER A 58 -4.37 25.94 16.78
CA SER A 58 -4.31 26.71 15.53
C SER A 58 -2.99 26.52 14.77
N ASP A 59 -1.92 26.12 15.44
CA ASP A 59 -0.57 26.11 14.89
C ASP A 59 -0.13 24.74 14.38
N PHE A 60 -0.87 23.68 14.73
CA PHE A 60 -0.52 22.31 14.37
C PHE A 60 -1.61 21.57 13.55
N ILE A 61 -2.80 22.18 13.39
CA ILE A 61 -3.75 21.76 12.35
C ILE A 61 -3.23 22.28 11.01
N SER A 62 -2.31 21.52 10.42
CA SER A 62 -1.64 21.82 9.15
C SER A 62 -2.10 20.87 8.05
N ALA A 63 -1.85 21.29 6.80
CA ALA A 63 -2.01 20.45 5.61
C ALA A 63 -1.38 19.05 5.77
N LEU A 64 -0.25 18.94 6.48
CA LEU A 64 0.47 17.68 6.63
C LEU A 64 -0.26 16.68 7.55
N THR A 65 -0.83 17.17 8.66
CA THR A 65 -1.69 16.40 9.57
C THR A 65 -2.91 15.85 8.84
N VAL A 66 -3.57 16.74 8.10
CA VAL A 66 -4.78 16.45 7.35
C VAL A 66 -4.49 15.41 6.25
N ALA A 67 -3.37 15.55 5.54
CA ALA A 67 -2.96 14.60 4.51
C ALA A 67 -2.75 13.18 5.08
N VAL A 68 -2.06 13.04 6.22
CA VAL A 68 -1.86 11.70 6.82
C VAL A 68 -3.18 11.08 7.26
N LEU A 69 -4.06 11.85 7.90
CA LEU A 69 -5.33 11.32 8.41
C LEU A 69 -6.29 10.89 7.31
N MET A 70 -6.29 11.58 6.16
CA MET A 70 -7.03 11.14 4.97
C MET A 70 -6.52 9.81 4.41
N LEU A 71 -5.21 9.61 4.46
CA LEU A 71 -4.58 8.45 3.87
C LEU A 71 -4.88 7.17 4.67
N ILE A 72 -5.04 7.25 6.00
CA ILE A 72 -5.28 6.08 6.86
C ILE A 72 -6.40 5.16 6.32
N PRO A 73 -7.66 5.62 6.15
CA PRO A 73 -8.75 4.77 5.65
C PRO A 73 -8.52 4.30 4.20
N GLN A 74 -7.84 5.10 3.38
CA GLN A 74 -7.55 4.77 1.99
C GLN A 74 -6.51 3.65 1.89
N ILE A 75 -5.47 3.72 2.72
CA ILE A 75 -4.43 2.70 2.85
C ILE A 75 -5.01 1.41 3.42
N LEU A 76 -5.95 1.48 4.36
CA LEU A 76 -6.52 0.29 4.98
C LEU A 76 -7.47 -0.49 4.05
N LEU A 77 -8.28 0.21 3.24
CA LEU A 77 -9.34 -0.42 2.44
C LEU A 77 -9.08 -0.36 0.94
N LEU A 78 -8.88 0.84 0.39
CA LEU A 78 -8.83 1.06 -1.06
C LEU A 78 -7.52 0.56 -1.68
N MET A 79 -6.40 0.77 -0.98
CA MET A 79 -5.07 0.38 -1.44
C MET A 79 -4.93 -1.15 -1.59
N PRO A 80 -5.23 -2.00 -0.58
CA PRO A 80 -5.18 -3.44 -0.74
C PRO A 80 -6.07 -3.92 -1.88
N LEU A 81 -7.31 -3.45 -1.94
CA LEU A 81 -8.27 -3.83 -2.97
C LEU A 81 -7.72 -3.59 -4.37
N TYR A 82 -7.18 -2.39 -4.60
CA TYR A 82 -6.71 -2.01 -5.92
C TYR A 82 -5.36 -2.63 -6.28
N VAL A 83 -4.40 -2.66 -5.35
CA VAL A 83 -3.08 -3.25 -5.57
C VAL A 83 -3.19 -4.77 -5.79
N MET A 84 -4.04 -5.45 -5.02
CA MET A 84 -4.28 -6.89 -5.22
C MET A 84 -5.03 -7.17 -6.51
N LEU A 85 -5.95 -6.31 -6.92
CA LEU A 85 -6.62 -6.41 -8.21
C LEU A 85 -5.61 -6.38 -9.37
N VAL A 86 -4.69 -5.41 -9.35
CA VAL A 86 -3.65 -5.29 -10.38
C VAL A 86 -2.66 -6.45 -10.30
N GLY A 87 -2.25 -6.85 -9.09
CA GLY A 87 -1.36 -7.99 -8.88
C GLY A 87 -1.95 -9.31 -9.41
N GLY A 88 -3.24 -9.53 -9.17
CA GLY A 88 -3.98 -10.70 -9.65
C GLY A 88 -4.19 -10.70 -11.17
N ASP A 89 -4.28 -9.54 -11.82
CA ASP A 89 -4.42 -9.41 -13.27
C ASP A 89 -3.11 -9.64 -14.05
N LEU A 90 -1.92 -9.51 -13.43
CA LEU A 90 -0.63 -9.48 -14.15
C LEU A 90 -0.33 -10.75 -14.96
N VAL A 91 -0.69 -11.94 -14.44
CA VAL A 91 -0.42 -13.23 -15.08
C VAL A 91 -1.72 -13.93 -15.46
N ALA A 92 -2.67 -14.04 -14.54
CA ALA A 92 -3.93 -14.73 -14.74
C ALA A 92 -4.73 -14.16 -15.93
N LYS A 93 -4.69 -12.84 -16.15
CA LYS A 93 -5.45 -12.22 -17.25
C LYS A 93 -4.86 -12.56 -18.60
N GLU A 94 -3.54 -12.56 -18.70
CA GLU A 94 -2.88 -12.96 -19.95
C GLU A 94 -3.02 -14.46 -20.22
N ALA A 95 -3.13 -15.28 -19.16
CA ALA A 95 -3.44 -16.68 -19.28
C ALA A 95 -4.88 -16.92 -19.75
N GLU A 96 -5.85 -16.13 -19.27
CA GLU A 96 -7.26 -16.17 -19.69
C GLU A 96 -7.44 -15.70 -21.14
N ASP A 97 -6.79 -14.59 -21.53
CA ASP A 97 -6.85 -14.02 -22.88
C ASP A 97 -6.05 -14.84 -23.92
N GLY A 98 -5.37 -15.93 -23.51
CA GLY A 98 -4.52 -16.76 -24.38
C GLY A 98 -3.20 -16.09 -24.82
N THR A 99 -3.02 -14.80 -24.54
CA THR A 99 -1.82 -14.02 -24.89
C THR A 99 -0.53 -14.59 -24.28
N LEU A 100 -0.62 -15.21 -23.10
CA LEU A 100 0.52 -15.86 -22.46
C LEU A 100 1.11 -16.98 -23.34
N ARG A 101 0.27 -17.72 -24.08
CA ARG A 101 0.71 -18.77 -25.00
C ARG A 101 1.46 -18.17 -26.20
N MET A 102 0.98 -17.05 -26.73
CA MET A 102 1.64 -16.34 -27.83
C MET A 102 3.01 -15.76 -27.43
N ILE A 103 3.19 -15.37 -26.17
CA ILE A 103 4.48 -14.88 -25.68
C ILE A 103 5.48 -16.03 -25.50
N LEU A 104 5.00 -17.17 -24.99
CA LEU A 104 5.83 -18.35 -24.71
C LEU A 104 6.22 -19.16 -25.96
N SER A 105 5.64 -18.89 -27.13
CA SER A 105 6.10 -19.46 -28.40
C SER A 105 7.46 -18.88 -28.85
N ARG A 106 7.86 -17.72 -28.31
CA ARG A 106 9.19 -17.15 -28.50
C ARG A 106 10.15 -17.77 -27.48
N PRO A 107 11.46 -17.94 -27.81
CA PRO A 107 12.45 -18.53 -26.92
C PRO A 107 12.83 -17.57 -25.77
N ILE A 108 11.90 -17.35 -24.84
CA ILE A 108 12.04 -16.49 -23.66
C ILE A 108 11.97 -17.38 -22.42
N SER A 109 12.94 -17.25 -21.52
CA SER A 109 12.92 -17.94 -20.23
C SER A 109 11.66 -17.58 -19.43
N ARG A 110 10.95 -18.59 -18.92
CA ARG A 110 9.75 -18.44 -18.07
C ARG A 110 10.05 -17.59 -16.84
N PHE A 111 11.19 -17.82 -16.19
CA PHE A 111 11.64 -17.04 -15.04
C PHE A 111 11.83 -15.56 -15.38
N ARG A 112 12.48 -15.26 -16.52
CA ARG A 112 12.72 -13.88 -16.95
C ARG A 112 11.41 -13.13 -17.24
N LEU A 113 10.45 -13.81 -17.88
CA LEU A 113 9.12 -13.26 -18.13
C LEU A 113 8.44 -12.91 -16.81
N LEU A 114 8.42 -13.86 -15.87
CA LEU A 114 7.75 -13.68 -14.58
C LEU A 114 8.39 -12.57 -13.73
N LEU A 115 9.73 -12.52 -13.69
CA LEU A 115 10.47 -11.48 -12.98
C LEU A 115 10.17 -10.09 -13.55
N THR A 116 10.12 -9.96 -14.88
CA THR A 116 9.79 -8.66 -15.52
C THR A 116 8.37 -8.21 -15.16
N LYS A 117 7.40 -9.14 -15.10
CA LYS A 117 6.02 -8.83 -14.69
C LYS A 117 5.92 -8.44 -13.24
N TRP A 118 6.59 -9.17 -12.36
CA TRP A 118 6.65 -8.84 -10.94
C TRP A 118 7.25 -7.46 -10.71
N LEU A 119 8.40 -7.13 -11.34
CA LEU A 119 8.99 -5.80 -11.27
C LEU A 119 8.10 -4.70 -11.84
N THR A 120 7.38 -4.97 -12.93
CA THR A 120 6.40 -4.03 -13.49
C THR A 120 5.33 -3.68 -12.46
N GLY A 121 4.81 -4.69 -11.76
CA GLY A 121 3.84 -4.50 -10.70
C GLY A 121 4.43 -3.78 -9.46
N VAL A 122 5.67 -4.09 -9.08
CA VAL A 122 6.37 -3.42 -7.96
C VAL A 122 6.54 -1.92 -8.25
N ILE A 123 7.01 -1.58 -9.46
CA ILE A 123 7.13 -0.19 -9.91
C ILE A 123 5.76 0.49 -9.90
N PHE A 124 4.72 -0.21 -10.36
CA PHE A 124 3.35 0.30 -10.32
C PHE A 124 2.87 0.59 -8.90
N ALA A 125 3.08 -0.34 -7.97
CA ALA A 125 2.70 -0.16 -6.57
C ALA A 125 3.44 1.02 -5.92
N ALA A 126 4.72 1.20 -6.22
CA ALA A 126 5.50 2.35 -5.77
C ALA A 126 4.98 3.67 -6.36
N ILE A 127 4.73 3.73 -7.67
CA ILE A 127 4.14 4.91 -8.33
C ILE A 127 2.78 5.25 -7.73
N LEU A 128 1.95 4.24 -7.47
CA LEU A 128 0.65 4.43 -6.86
C LEU A 128 0.76 5.08 -5.48
N VAL A 129 1.64 4.57 -4.60
CA VAL A 129 1.83 5.14 -3.26
C VAL A 129 2.37 6.57 -3.32
N VAL A 130 3.36 6.83 -4.18
CA VAL A 130 3.92 8.17 -4.37
C VAL A 130 2.85 9.14 -4.88
N SER A 131 2.05 8.71 -5.85
CA SER A 131 0.96 9.54 -6.39
C SER A 131 -0.11 9.83 -5.34
N LEU A 132 -0.45 8.84 -4.51
CA LEU A 132 -1.45 8.97 -3.46
C LEU A 132 -1.01 9.99 -2.42
N GLY A 133 0.25 9.91 -1.99
CA GLY A 133 0.85 10.86 -1.05
C GLY A 133 0.98 12.26 -1.63
N ALA A 134 1.52 12.38 -2.85
CA ALA A 134 1.66 13.67 -3.53
C ALA A 134 0.30 14.36 -3.71
N MET A 135 -0.72 13.61 -4.10
CA MET A 135 -2.07 14.11 -4.29
C MET A 135 -2.73 14.53 -2.96
N ALA A 136 -2.54 13.73 -1.90
CA ALA A 136 -3.01 14.09 -0.56
C ALA A 136 -2.39 15.39 -0.06
N LEU A 137 -1.07 15.56 -0.21
CA LEU A 137 -0.38 16.80 0.14
C LEU A 137 -0.87 17.98 -0.71
N PHE A 138 -1.02 17.79 -2.01
CA PHE A 138 -1.47 18.83 -2.93
C PHE A 138 -2.85 19.37 -2.53
N PHE A 139 -3.83 18.47 -2.36
CA PHE A 139 -5.19 18.89 -1.97
C PHE A 139 -5.24 19.46 -0.55
N ALA A 140 -4.52 18.87 0.40
CA ALA A 140 -4.46 19.40 1.76
C ALA A 140 -3.83 20.80 1.78
N ARG A 141 -2.77 21.04 0.99
CA ARG A 141 -2.10 22.34 0.90
C ARG A 141 -2.99 23.44 0.34
N CYS A 142 -3.86 23.12 -0.61
CA CYS A 142 -4.73 24.11 -1.23
C CYS A 142 -5.87 24.57 -0.31
N TRP A 143 -6.24 23.78 0.72
CA TRP A 143 -7.34 24.08 1.64
C TRP A 143 -6.87 24.47 3.05
N PHE A 144 -5.70 23.99 3.48
CA PHE A 144 -5.14 24.22 4.81
C PHE A 144 -3.78 24.93 4.73
N GLU A 145 -3.47 25.71 5.75
CA GLU A 145 -2.19 26.41 5.87
C GLU A 145 -1.04 25.44 6.13
N TRP A 146 0.15 25.83 5.70
CA TRP A 146 1.37 25.07 5.94
C TRP A 146 1.96 25.45 7.29
N LYS A 147 1.70 24.63 8.30
CA LYS A 147 2.23 24.78 9.66
C LYS A 147 2.84 23.47 10.19
N GLY A 148 3.10 23.40 11.49
CA GLY A 148 3.60 22.20 12.16
C GLY A 148 2.67 21.00 12.00
N MET A 149 3.20 19.80 12.15
CA MET A 149 2.47 18.55 12.00
C MET A 149 2.07 18.00 13.37
N PHE A 150 0.81 17.58 13.46
CA PHE A 150 0.23 16.91 14.60
C PHE A 150 -0.21 15.51 14.20
N ILE A 151 0.15 14.51 14.99
CA ILE A 151 -0.29 13.14 14.75
C ILE A 151 -0.80 12.59 16.05
N PHE A 152 -2.08 12.22 16.04
CA PHE A 152 -2.71 11.43 17.08
C PHE A 152 -3.35 10.21 16.44
N ILE A 153 -2.67 9.08 16.52
CA ILE A 153 -3.17 7.81 15.98
C ILE A 153 -3.20 6.80 17.12
N PRO A 154 -4.40 6.40 17.59
CA PRO A 154 -4.52 5.29 18.53
C PRO A 154 -4.21 4.01 17.77
N VAL A 155 -3.09 3.37 18.13
CA VAL A 155 -2.66 2.13 17.47
C VAL A 155 -3.21 0.94 18.28
N PRO A 156 -4.04 0.05 17.68
CA PRO A 156 -4.66 -1.05 18.42
C PRO A 156 -3.62 -1.98 19.07
N GLY A 157 -3.70 -2.18 20.38
CA GLY A 157 -2.77 -3.04 21.12
C GLY A 157 -1.34 -2.49 21.25
N GLY A 158 -1.11 -1.20 20.98
CA GLY A 158 0.18 -0.53 21.16
C GLY A 158 0.04 0.84 21.83
N GLN A 159 1.14 1.57 21.96
CA GLN A 159 1.11 2.93 22.49
C GLN A 159 0.43 3.87 21.48
N THR A 160 -0.45 4.74 21.99
CA THR A 160 -1.01 5.85 21.22
C THR A 160 0.13 6.75 20.76
N ILE A 161 0.25 6.96 19.45
CA ILE A 161 1.28 7.86 18.93
C ILE A 161 0.73 9.27 19.04
N PHE A 162 1.33 10.04 19.94
CA PHE A 162 1.15 11.47 20.06
C PHE A 162 2.49 12.13 19.69
N SER A 163 2.54 12.77 18.52
CA SER A 163 3.74 13.51 18.11
C SER A 163 3.38 14.88 17.53
N VAL A 164 4.08 15.88 18.06
CA VAL A 164 4.06 17.25 17.59
C VAL A 164 5.41 17.51 16.94
N LEU A 165 5.38 17.95 15.68
CA LEU A 165 6.53 18.01 14.79
C LEU A 165 6.56 19.38 14.11
N ASP A 166 7.76 19.91 13.91
CA ASP A 166 7.93 21.07 13.03
C ASP A 166 7.61 20.68 11.57
N ALA A 167 7.25 21.66 10.73
CA ALA A 167 6.85 21.40 9.35
C ALA A 167 7.96 20.71 8.52
N SER A 168 9.22 21.07 8.79
CA SER A 168 10.39 20.51 8.11
C SER A 168 10.66 19.05 8.49
N GLU A 169 10.59 18.74 9.79
CA GLU A 169 10.73 17.39 10.34
C GLU A 169 9.55 16.50 9.92
N GLY A 170 8.32 17.04 9.98
CA GLY A 170 7.11 16.36 9.56
C GLY A 170 7.18 15.93 8.10
N LEU A 171 7.64 16.79 7.18
CA LEU A 171 7.74 16.45 5.76
C LEU A 171 8.73 15.30 5.52
N ARG A 172 9.85 15.29 6.25
CA ARG A 172 10.85 14.20 6.17
C ARG A 172 10.26 12.87 6.66
N LEU A 173 9.57 12.88 7.79
CA LEU A 173 8.90 11.69 8.32
C LEU A 173 7.76 11.23 7.42
N TYR A 174 7.02 12.16 6.83
CA TYR A 174 5.98 11.86 5.84
C TYR A 174 6.58 11.14 4.63
N ALA A 175 7.68 11.66 4.07
CA ALA A 175 8.37 11.01 2.96
C ALA A 175 8.87 9.61 3.33
N LEU A 176 9.45 9.45 4.53
CA LEU A 176 9.91 8.15 5.03
C LEU A 176 8.74 7.16 5.21
N ALA A 177 7.63 7.61 5.76
CA ALA A 177 6.42 6.80 5.91
C ALA A 177 5.89 6.32 4.55
N HIS A 178 5.98 7.14 3.50
CA HIS A 178 5.59 6.74 2.13
C HIS A 178 6.52 5.69 1.53
N VAL A 179 7.82 5.72 1.86
CA VAL A 179 8.76 4.67 1.45
C VAL A 179 8.39 3.33 2.10
N VAL A 180 8.12 3.33 3.41
CA VAL A 180 7.67 2.12 4.12
C VAL A 180 6.33 1.62 3.57
N LEU A 181 5.39 2.54 3.29
CA LEU A 181 4.10 2.23 2.68
C LEU A 181 4.23 1.63 1.27
N ALA A 182 5.20 2.10 0.48
CA ALA A 182 5.48 1.52 -0.84
C ALA A 182 5.92 0.06 -0.72
N ILE A 183 6.70 -0.29 0.30
CA ILE A 183 7.11 -1.68 0.58
C ILE A 183 5.88 -2.53 0.94
N ASN A 184 4.98 -2.02 1.79
CA ASN A 184 3.70 -2.69 2.10
C ASN A 184 2.89 -2.96 0.83
N ALA A 185 2.79 -1.97 -0.06
CA ALA A 185 2.12 -2.09 -1.36
C ALA A 185 2.73 -3.21 -2.20
N CYS A 186 4.06 -3.26 -2.26
CA CYS A 186 4.77 -4.30 -3.00
C CYS A 186 4.51 -5.69 -2.41
N THR A 187 4.32 -5.81 -1.10
CA THR A 187 3.95 -7.07 -0.46
C THR A 187 2.54 -7.52 -0.77
N MET A 188 1.56 -6.62 -0.70
CA MET A 188 0.19 -6.93 -1.12
C MET A 188 0.12 -7.38 -2.58
N LEU A 189 0.87 -6.68 -3.45
CA LEU A 189 0.98 -7.02 -4.86
C LEU A 189 1.66 -8.38 -5.06
N SER A 190 2.76 -8.66 -4.36
CA SER A 190 3.51 -9.92 -4.49
C SER A 190 2.66 -11.12 -4.07
N LEU A 191 1.87 -10.98 -3.01
CA LEU A 191 0.91 -12.01 -2.59
C LEU A 191 -0.17 -12.24 -3.66
N ALA A 192 -0.76 -11.18 -4.21
CA ALA A 192 -1.75 -11.32 -5.29
C ALA A 192 -1.13 -11.91 -6.57
N PHE A 193 0.11 -11.54 -6.87
CA PHE A 193 0.87 -12.06 -7.99
C PHE A 193 1.15 -13.57 -7.85
N MET A 194 1.47 -14.04 -6.64
CA MET A 194 1.62 -15.46 -6.34
C MET A 194 0.34 -16.22 -6.72
N PHE A 195 -0.83 -15.77 -6.27
CA PHE A 195 -2.11 -16.40 -6.63
C PHE A 195 -2.43 -16.27 -8.13
N SER A 196 -2.00 -15.18 -8.77
CA SER A 196 -2.12 -14.97 -10.23
C SER A 196 -1.36 -16.01 -11.06
N CYS A 197 -0.28 -16.58 -10.52
CA CYS A 197 0.51 -17.61 -11.20
C CYS A 197 -0.22 -18.96 -11.27
N PHE A 198 -1.17 -19.20 -10.36
CA PHE A 198 -1.96 -20.43 -10.32
C PHE A 198 -2.95 -20.49 -11.51
N ASN A 199 -3.41 -21.69 -11.85
CA ASN A 199 -4.32 -21.91 -12.97
C ASN A 199 -5.76 -21.52 -12.62
N MET A 200 -6.01 -20.22 -12.46
CA MET A 200 -7.32 -19.68 -12.11
C MET A 200 -7.64 -18.40 -12.87
N LYS A 201 -8.91 -17.99 -12.87
CA LYS A 201 -9.35 -16.71 -13.45
C LYS A 201 -8.80 -15.53 -12.63
N PRO A 202 -8.56 -14.35 -13.25
CA PRO A 202 -8.03 -13.17 -12.56
C PRO A 202 -8.87 -12.77 -11.35
N ALA A 203 -10.20 -12.76 -11.50
CA ALA A 203 -11.11 -12.45 -10.40
C ALA A 203 -10.90 -13.39 -9.20
N ALA A 204 -10.71 -14.70 -9.44
CA ALA A 204 -10.47 -15.66 -8.36
C ALA A 204 -9.12 -15.38 -7.64
N ALA A 205 -8.06 -15.09 -8.39
CA ALA A 205 -6.76 -14.76 -7.79
C ALA A 205 -6.82 -13.50 -6.91
N THR A 206 -7.54 -12.47 -7.38
CA THR A 206 -7.71 -11.22 -6.63
C THR A 206 -8.53 -11.41 -5.35
N ILE A 207 -9.63 -12.16 -5.43
CA ILE A 207 -10.51 -12.44 -4.28
C ILE A 207 -9.75 -13.27 -3.24
N LEU A 208 -9.00 -14.29 -3.67
CA LEU A 208 -8.24 -15.14 -2.75
C LEU A 208 -7.16 -14.33 -2.02
N ALA A 209 -6.41 -13.48 -2.74
CA ALA A 209 -5.42 -12.58 -2.14
C ALA A 209 -6.06 -11.63 -1.11
N LEU A 210 -7.21 -11.05 -1.45
CA LEU A 210 -7.93 -10.13 -0.58
C LEU A 210 -8.51 -10.85 0.65
N SER A 211 -9.09 -12.04 0.46
CA SER A 211 -9.59 -12.88 1.56
C SER A 211 -8.47 -13.25 2.53
N PHE A 212 -7.28 -13.57 2.03
CA PHE A 212 -6.12 -13.85 2.87
C PHE A 212 -5.71 -12.64 3.72
N LEU A 213 -5.69 -11.44 3.13
CA LEU A 213 -5.40 -10.21 3.89
C LEU A 213 -6.50 -9.87 4.88
N MET A 214 -7.78 -10.01 4.50
CA MET A 214 -8.91 -9.76 5.39
C MET A 214 -8.91 -10.73 6.58
N LEU A 215 -8.54 -11.99 6.36
CA LEU A 215 -8.34 -12.94 7.45
C LEU A 215 -7.25 -12.47 8.41
N SER A 216 -6.12 -11.96 7.89
CA SER A 216 -5.05 -11.38 8.73
C SER A 216 -5.55 -10.20 9.56
N VAL A 217 -6.37 -9.30 8.97
CA VAL A 217 -6.97 -8.17 9.69
C VAL A 217 -7.89 -8.65 10.82
N VAL A 218 -8.73 -9.65 10.53
CA VAL A 218 -9.67 -10.20 11.53
C VAL A 218 -8.91 -10.89 12.67
N MET A 219 -7.88 -11.67 12.35
CA MET A 219 -7.03 -12.32 13.37
C MET A 219 -6.34 -11.28 14.27
N GLU A 220 -5.83 -10.19 13.71
CA GLU A 220 -5.21 -9.12 14.50
C GLU A 220 -6.21 -8.39 15.40
N GLY A 221 -7.46 -8.21 14.94
CA GLY A 221 -8.51 -7.53 15.70
C GLY A 221 -9.00 -8.30 16.92
N MET A 222 -8.84 -9.63 16.94
CA MET A 222 -9.33 -10.47 18.03
C MET A 222 -8.35 -10.53 19.22
N PRO A 223 -8.82 -10.37 20.47
CA PRO A 223 -7.96 -10.43 21.66
C PRO A 223 -7.42 -11.84 21.93
N PHE A 224 -8.12 -12.90 21.50
CA PHE A 224 -7.71 -14.31 21.70
C PHE A 224 -6.45 -14.70 20.93
N PHE A 225 -6.12 -13.99 19.85
CA PHE A 225 -4.94 -14.26 19.03
C PHE A 225 -3.74 -13.37 19.39
N ALA A 226 -3.72 -12.79 20.60
CA ALA A 226 -2.68 -11.84 21.03
C ALA A 226 -1.24 -12.37 20.80
N ASP A 227 -0.98 -13.64 21.12
CA ASP A 227 0.34 -14.26 20.97
C ASP A 227 0.71 -14.53 19.49
N TRP A 228 -0.28 -14.57 18.60
CA TRP A 228 -0.11 -14.85 17.17
C TRP A 228 -0.08 -13.58 16.31
N LYS A 229 -0.24 -12.39 16.93
CA LYS A 229 -0.27 -11.11 16.21
C LYS A 229 1.02 -10.84 15.46
N GLU A 230 2.16 -11.26 15.99
CA GLU A 230 3.47 -11.07 15.38
C GLU A 230 3.63 -11.85 14.05
N PHE A 231 2.86 -12.92 13.86
CA PHE A 231 2.86 -13.68 12.60
C PHE A 231 1.91 -13.10 11.54
N ALA A 232 1.02 -12.18 11.92
CA ALA A 232 0.08 -11.57 11.00
C ALA A 232 0.80 -10.53 10.13
N ILE A 233 0.68 -10.66 8.80
CA ILE A 233 1.30 -9.71 7.85
C ILE A 233 0.77 -8.28 8.07
N THR A 234 -0.47 -8.15 8.54
CA THR A 234 -1.10 -6.87 8.87
C THR A 234 -0.45 -6.17 10.05
N HIS A 235 0.15 -6.91 10.98
CA HIS A 235 0.92 -6.35 12.07
C HIS A 235 2.14 -5.58 11.53
N HIS A 236 2.90 -6.20 10.63
CA HIS A 236 4.07 -5.56 9.99
C HIS A 236 3.69 -4.41 9.07
N PHE A 237 2.49 -4.41 8.48
CA PHE A 237 2.01 -3.26 7.72
C PHE A 237 1.90 -1.99 8.58
N ARG A 238 1.78 -2.08 9.91
CA ARG A 238 1.74 -0.89 10.79
C ARG A 238 3.07 -0.13 10.87
N ALA A 239 4.16 -0.69 10.36
CA ALA A 239 5.48 -0.07 10.40
C ALA A 239 5.50 1.36 9.84
N TRP A 240 4.65 1.70 8.86
CA TRP A 240 4.58 3.05 8.31
C TRP A 240 4.07 4.09 9.32
N ILE A 241 3.20 3.69 10.26
CA ILE A 241 2.67 4.56 11.32
C ILE A 241 3.71 4.72 12.43
N LEU A 242 4.48 3.68 12.73
CA LEU A 242 5.53 3.71 13.75
C LEU A 242 6.65 4.72 13.46
N VAL A 243 6.83 5.11 12.19
CA VAL A 243 7.74 6.20 11.78
C VAL A 243 7.45 7.50 12.51
N PHE A 244 6.20 7.73 12.90
CA PHE A 244 5.76 8.95 13.59
C PHE A 244 5.92 8.90 15.11
N SER A 245 6.39 7.77 15.67
CA SER A 245 6.62 7.63 17.11
C SER A 245 7.88 8.37 17.58
N LYS A 246 7.81 9.00 18.77
CA LYS A 246 8.97 9.59 19.46
C LYS A 246 9.13 8.92 20.83
N PRO A 247 10.24 8.22 21.10
CA PRO A 247 11.39 7.96 20.21
C PRO A 247 11.04 7.01 19.05
N MET A 248 11.72 7.15 17.91
CA MET A 248 11.48 6.32 16.73
C MET A 248 11.93 4.89 16.98
N GLN A 249 10.99 3.93 16.89
CA GLN A 249 11.22 2.51 17.14
C GLN A 249 11.89 1.82 15.94
N MET A 250 13.14 2.20 15.65
CA MET A 250 13.91 1.72 14.49
C MET A 250 14.03 0.19 14.44
N ALA A 251 14.18 -0.46 15.60
CA ALA A 251 14.31 -1.91 15.68
C ALA A 251 13.05 -2.63 15.15
N GLN A 252 11.87 -2.23 15.61
CA GLN A 252 10.59 -2.81 15.17
C GLN A 252 10.30 -2.51 13.70
N ILE A 253 10.67 -1.32 13.22
CA ILE A 253 10.52 -0.96 11.81
C ILE A 253 11.44 -1.84 10.95
N ALA A 254 12.71 -2.00 11.33
CA ALA A 254 13.67 -2.83 10.60
C ALA A 254 13.25 -4.31 10.59
N GLU A 255 12.79 -4.82 11.72
CA GLU A 255 12.23 -6.17 11.83
C GLU A 255 11.05 -6.35 10.88
N SER A 256 10.05 -5.46 10.95
CA SER A 256 8.87 -5.54 10.09
C SER A 256 9.22 -5.44 8.61
N LEU A 257 10.16 -4.55 8.24
CA LEU A 257 10.64 -4.44 6.87
C LEU A 257 11.35 -5.72 6.40
N SER A 258 12.15 -6.35 7.27
CA SER A 258 12.84 -7.60 6.94
C SER A 258 11.85 -8.75 6.67
N VAL A 259 10.80 -8.85 7.50
CA VAL A 259 9.73 -9.84 7.32
C VAL A 259 8.98 -9.57 6.02
N LEU A 260 8.62 -8.32 5.73
CA LEU A 260 7.91 -7.96 4.49
C LEU A 260 8.72 -8.30 3.23
N VAL A 261 10.03 -8.06 3.26
CA VAL A 261 10.94 -8.45 2.16
C VAL A 261 11.00 -9.98 2.05
N ALA A 262 11.07 -10.71 3.17
CA ALA A 262 11.05 -12.17 3.16
C ALA A 262 9.74 -12.72 2.60
N VAL A 263 8.58 -12.12 2.92
CA VAL A 263 7.29 -12.48 2.33
C VAL A 263 7.28 -12.21 0.82
N ASN A 264 7.85 -11.09 0.35
CA ASN A 264 7.93 -10.79 -1.08
C ASN A 264 8.73 -11.84 -1.85
N VAL A 265 9.89 -12.22 -1.31
CA VAL A 265 10.75 -13.24 -1.92
C VAL A 265 10.04 -14.59 -1.90
N THR A 266 9.44 -14.98 -0.77
CA THR A 266 8.71 -16.24 -0.63
C THR A 266 7.53 -16.32 -1.60
N ALA A 267 6.71 -15.26 -1.69
CA ALA A 267 5.57 -15.20 -2.60
C ALA A 267 6.03 -15.28 -4.07
N PHE A 268 7.12 -14.60 -4.44
CA PHE A 268 7.68 -14.69 -5.78
C PHE A 268 8.22 -16.09 -6.09
N VAL A 269 8.92 -16.73 -5.16
CA VAL A 269 9.47 -18.08 -5.33
C VAL A 269 8.33 -19.11 -5.51
N ILE A 270 7.30 -19.06 -4.66
CA ILE A 270 6.13 -19.96 -4.77
C ILE A 270 5.39 -19.73 -6.10
N GLY A 271 5.19 -18.48 -6.50
CA GLY A 271 4.60 -18.15 -7.80
C GLY A 271 5.45 -18.69 -8.96
N ALA A 272 6.77 -18.54 -8.87
CA ALA A 272 7.71 -19.01 -9.88
C ALA A 272 7.75 -20.53 -10.00
N THR A 273 7.83 -21.27 -8.89
CA THR A 273 7.85 -22.74 -8.92
C THR A 273 6.58 -23.30 -9.54
N HIS A 274 5.42 -22.81 -9.11
CA HIS A 274 4.14 -23.26 -9.66
C HIS A 274 3.99 -22.87 -11.14
N PHE A 275 4.51 -21.71 -11.57
CA PHE A 275 4.51 -21.33 -12.98
C PHE A 275 5.39 -22.23 -13.85
N HIS A 276 6.52 -22.73 -13.31
CA HIS A 276 7.38 -23.66 -14.03
C HIS A 276 6.78 -25.07 -14.14
N MET A 277 6.13 -25.56 -13.08
CA MET A 277 5.44 -26.86 -13.07
C MET A 277 4.20 -26.88 -13.96
N ARG A 278 3.65 -25.72 -14.32
CA ARG A 278 2.46 -25.63 -15.15
C ARG A 278 2.80 -25.96 -16.60
N ASP A 279 2.18 -27.03 -17.11
CA ASP A 279 2.14 -27.32 -18.54
C ASP A 279 1.15 -26.38 -19.22
N ILE A 280 1.69 -25.42 -19.95
CA ILE A 280 0.92 -24.59 -20.88
C ILE A 280 0.88 -25.40 -22.18
N LYS A 281 -0.09 -26.33 -22.26
CA LYS A 281 -0.29 -27.16 -23.45
C LYS A 281 -0.49 -26.26 -24.68
N SER A 282 0.30 -26.54 -25.73
CA SER A 282 0.20 -25.92 -27.06
C SER A 282 -1.20 -26.12 -27.63
#